data_AF-A0AAQ4CWT9-F1
#
_entry.id   AF-A0AAQ4CWT9-F1
#
_cell.length_a   1.000
_cell.length_b   1.000
_cell.length_c   1.000
_cell.angle_alpha   90.00
_cell.angle_beta   90.00
_cell.angle_gamma   90.00
#
_symmetry.space_group_name_H-M   'P 1'
#
loop_
_entity.id
_entity.type
_entity.pdbx_description
1 polymer ?
#
loop_
_entity_poly.entity_id
_entity_poly.type
_entity_poly.pdbx_seq_one_letter_code
_entity_poly.pdbx_strand_id
1 'polypeptide(L)'
;MAQVDEEIKIGYWYSNHHHIMIDRTYKLKLQVASDLNVPYYSVQLAAKLLKSVGLRINYPSLLAAVYFLNKKQLSYNYVLRVLRQKRKKGKKLFKIALSVLKQSTKQH
;
A
#
# COMPACT_ATOMS: atom_id res chain seq x y z
N MET A 1 49.45 -11.98 17.41
CA MET A 1 49.37 -12.01 15.93
C MET A 1 48.05 -11.38 15.53
N ALA A 2 48.14 -10.20 14.92
CA ALA A 2 47.05 -9.49 14.23
C ALA A 2 46.59 -10.35 13.01
N GLN A 3 45.27 -10.53 12.78
CA GLN A 3 44.47 -9.83 11.75
C GLN A 3 44.87 -10.30 10.32
N VAL A 4 44.04 -10.63 9.33
CA VAL A 4 42.72 -10.14 8.86
C VAL A 4 42.23 -11.14 7.77
N ASP A 5 40.93 -11.36 7.49
CA ASP A 5 40.13 -10.86 6.33
C ASP A 5 39.41 -12.09 5.70
N GLU A 6 38.17 -12.14 5.20
CA GLU A 6 37.14 -11.15 4.85
C GLU A 6 35.79 -11.92 4.84
N GLU A 7 34.96 -11.74 5.86
CA GLU A 7 33.53 -11.95 5.69
C GLU A 7 33.04 -10.82 4.79
N ILE A 8 32.65 -11.15 3.56
CA ILE A 8 31.95 -10.25 2.65
C ILE A 8 30.57 -9.95 3.25
N LYS A 9 30.56 -9.02 4.22
CA LYS A 9 29.40 -8.25 4.67
C LYS A 9 29.10 -7.24 3.58
N ILE A 10 28.34 -7.67 2.57
CA ILE A 10 27.64 -6.74 1.68
C ILE A 10 26.56 -6.07 2.53
N GLY A 11 26.92 -4.88 3.00
CA GLY A 11 26.10 -4.06 3.87
C GLY A 11 24.82 -3.62 3.17
N TYR A 12 23.70 -3.83 3.84
CA TYR A 12 22.81 -2.72 4.17
C TYR A 12 22.46 -2.83 5.64
N TRP A 13 22.70 -1.74 6.35
CA TRP A 13 22.52 -1.58 7.79
C TRP A 13 21.17 -2.11 8.29
N TYR A 14 21.18 -3.30 8.88
CA TYR A 14 20.19 -3.75 9.84
C TYR A 14 20.42 -3.01 11.16
N SER A 15 20.03 -1.73 11.19
CA SER A 15 19.95 -1.01 12.46
C SER A 15 18.60 -1.35 13.11
N ASN A 16 18.66 -1.69 14.39
CA ASN A 16 17.57 -2.05 15.29
C ASN A 16 16.57 -0.90 15.57
N HIS A 17 16.25 -0.07 14.56
CA HIS A 17 15.28 1.04 14.64
C HIS A 17 13.83 0.62 14.34
N HIS A 18 13.52 -0.68 14.20
CA HIS A 18 12.15 -1.15 13.93
C HIS A 18 11.21 -1.09 15.14
N HIS A 19 11.52 -0.27 16.15
CA HIS A 19 10.65 0.08 17.28
C HIS A 19 10.00 1.47 17.15
N ILE A 20 9.79 1.97 15.93
CA ILE A 20 8.95 3.15 15.68
C ILE A 20 7.80 2.77 14.75
N MET A 21 6.86 1.96 15.23
CA MET A 21 5.56 1.81 14.56
C MET A 21 4.54 2.78 15.17
N ILE A 22 4.74 4.09 14.97
CA ILE A 22 3.70 5.10 15.28
C ILE A 22 2.53 5.00 14.27
N ASP A 23 2.77 4.41 13.09
CA ASP A 23 1.74 4.22 12.07
C ASP A 23 1.01 2.88 12.24
N ARG A 24 -0.16 2.91 12.89
CA ARG A 24 -1.08 1.76 13.02
C ARG A 24 -1.44 1.10 11.67
N THR A 25 -1.24 1.80 10.55
CA THR A 25 -1.52 1.30 9.19
C THR A 25 -0.30 0.79 8.45
N TYR A 26 0.90 0.80 9.06
CA TYR A 26 2.15 0.38 8.43
C TYR A 26 2.09 -1.06 7.87
N LYS A 27 1.70 -2.03 8.71
CA LYS A 27 1.54 -3.44 8.32
C LYS A 27 0.56 -3.60 7.15
N LEU A 28 -0.53 -2.85 7.17
CA LEU A 28 -1.54 -2.86 6.11
C LEU A 28 -0.98 -2.31 4.79
N LYS A 29 -0.18 -1.23 4.84
CA LYS A 29 0.45 -0.64 3.65
C LYS A 29 1.48 -1.58 3.04
N LEU A 30 2.33 -2.22 3.86
CA LEU A 30 3.27 -3.24 3.39
C LEU A 30 2.55 -4.40 2.71
N GLN A 31 1.47 -4.87 3.33
CA GLN A 31 0.67 -5.95 2.77
C GLN A 31 0.10 -5.56 1.39
N VAL A 32 -0.49 -4.38 1.24
CA VAL A 32 -1.06 -3.95 -0.05
C VAL A 32 0.03 -3.73 -1.10
N ALA A 33 1.20 -3.22 -0.71
CA ALA A 33 2.35 -3.07 -1.61
C ALA A 33 2.80 -4.43 -2.17
N SER A 34 2.93 -5.44 -1.30
CA SER A 34 3.28 -6.81 -1.69
C SER A 34 2.18 -7.47 -2.52
N ASP A 35 0.91 -7.39 -2.08
CA ASP A 35 -0.23 -8.05 -2.73
C ASP A 35 -0.50 -7.52 -4.15
N LEU A 36 -0.13 -6.25 -4.45
CA LEU A 36 -0.26 -5.64 -5.78
C LEU A 36 1.06 -5.55 -6.56
N ASN A 37 2.18 -5.98 -5.96
CA ASN A 37 3.53 -5.79 -6.48
C ASN A 37 3.81 -4.34 -6.90
N VAL A 38 3.50 -3.39 -6.01
CA VAL A 38 3.75 -1.95 -6.24
C VAL A 38 4.70 -1.39 -5.19
N PRO A 39 5.43 -0.30 -5.51
CA PRO A 39 6.29 0.35 -4.54
C PRO A 39 5.53 0.86 -3.30
N TYR A 40 6.17 0.77 -2.14
CA TYR A 40 5.57 1.18 -0.87
C TYR A 40 5.17 2.66 -0.84
N TYR A 41 5.94 3.54 -1.50
CA TYR A 41 5.63 4.97 -1.60
C TYR A 41 4.29 5.23 -2.30
N SER A 42 3.94 4.43 -3.32
CA SER A 42 2.64 4.53 -4.02
C SER A 42 1.49 4.22 -3.07
N VAL A 43 1.69 3.27 -2.15
CA VAL A 43 0.71 2.93 -1.12
C VAL A 43 0.63 3.99 -0.02
N GLN A 44 1.75 4.60 0.35
CA GLN A 44 1.75 5.75 1.26
C GLN A 44 0.98 6.94 0.68
N LEU A 45 1.20 7.27 -0.60
CA LEU A 45 0.46 8.31 -1.31
C LEU A 45 -1.04 7.99 -1.35
N ALA A 46 -1.39 6.75 -1.70
CA ALA A 46 -2.78 6.28 -1.68
C ALA A 46 -3.44 6.44 -0.30
N ALA A 47 -2.72 6.14 0.78
CA ALA A 47 -3.22 6.31 2.14
C ALA A 47 -3.41 7.79 2.53
N LYS A 48 -2.51 8.68 2.08
CA LYS A 48 -2.67 10.14 2.25
C LYS A 48 -3.90 10.65 1.51
N LEU A 49 -4.09 10.20 0.26
CA LEU A 49 -5.26 10.54 -0.55
C LEU A 49 -6.56 10.11 0.12
N LEU A 50 -6.62 8.89 0.67
CA LEU A 50 -7.80 8.44 1.41
C LEU A 50 -8.12 9.33 2.61
N LYS A 51 -7.10 9.75 3.37
CA LYS A 51 -7.29 10.66 4.51
C LYS A 51 -7.82 12.02 4.06
N SER A 52 -7.31 12.58 2.96
CA SER A 52 -7.75 13.90 2.49
C SER A 52 -9.20 13.89 2.01
N VAL A 53 -9.71 12.76 1.52
CA VAL A 53 -11.13 12.60 1.16
C VAL A 53 -12.01 12.04 2.29
N GLY A 54 -11.50 11.98 3.52
CA GLY A 54 -12.26 11.51 4.69
C GLY A 54 -12.56 10.01 4.71
N LEU A 55 -11.89 9.20 3.89
CA LEU A 55 -12.09 7.75 3.86
C LEU A 55 -11.21 7.02 4.87
N ARG A 56 -11.79 6.00 5.54
CA ARG A 56 -11.04 5.09 6.42
C ARG A 56 -9.97 4.32 5.62
N ILE A 57 -8.75 4.29 6.16
CA ILE A 57 -7.68 3.44 5.66
C ILE A 57 -7.94 1.99 6.13
N ASN A 58 -8.47 1.18 5.22
CA ASN A 58 -8.64 -0.26 5.37
C ASN A 58 -8.20 -0.94 4.07
N TYR A 59 -8.11 -2.27 4.07
CA TYR A 59 -7.60 -3.02 2.93
C TYR A 59 -8.37 -2.76 1.61
N PRO A 60 -9.71 -2.87 1.54
CA PRO A 60 -10.48 -2.51 0.34
C PRO A 60 -10.29 -1.06 -0.14
N SER A 61 -10.33 -0.09 0.77
CA SER A 61 -10.17 1.34 0.42
C SER A 61 -8.76 1.63 -0.09
N LEU A 62 -7.74 1.05 0.55
CA LEU A 62 -6.35 1.24 0.17
C LEU A 62 -6.05 0.61 -1.20
N LEU A 63 -6.58 -0.59 -1.47
CA LEU A 63 -6.55 -1.19 -2.81
C LEU A 63 -7.21 -0.28 -3.87
N ALA A 64 -8.37 0.31 -3.55
CA ALA A 64 -9.07 1.22 -4.46
C ALA A 64 -8.23 2.47 -4.76
N ALA A 65 -7.60 3.06 -3.75
CA ALA A 65 -6.74 4.24 -3.91
C ALA A 65 -5.45 3.94 -4.69
N VAL A 66 -4.80 2.80 -4.42
CA VAL A 66 -3.61 2.38 -5.18
C VAL A 66 -3.96 2.12 -6.65
N TYR A 67 -5.08 1.42 -6.91
CA TYR A 67 -5.60 1.27 -8.26
C TYR A 67 -5.89 2.63 -8.90
N PHE A 68 -6.51 3.55 -8.16
CA PHE A 68 -6.86 4.87 -8.66
C PHE A 68 -5.64 5.67 -9.14
N LEU A 69 -4.52 5.58 -8.41
CA LEU A 69 -3.26 6.25 -8.76
C LEU A 69 -2.52 5.53 -9.90
N ASN A 70 -2.61 4.20 -9.98
CA ASN A 70 -1.84 3.39 -10.92
C ASN A 70 -2.70 2.76 -12.03
N LYS A 71 -3.80 3.40 -12.44
CA LYS A 71 -4.76 2.85 -13.43
C LYS A 71 -4.12 2.46 -14.76
N LYS A 72 -2.99 3.09 -15.14
CA LYS A 72 -2.25 2.77 -16.37
C LYS A 72 -1.46 1.46 -16.26
N GLN A 73 -1.08 1.06 -15.06
CA GLN A 73 -0.22 -0.11 -14.80
C GLN A 73 -0.99 -1.30 -14.19
N LEU A 74 -2.03 -1.04 -13.40
CA LEU A 74 -2.82 -2.06 -12.72
C LEU A 74 -4.15 -2.31 -13.42
N SER A 75 -4.39 -3.57 -13.82
CA SER A 75 -5.70 -3.96 -14.34
C SER A 75 -6.74 -4.08 -13.24
N TYR A 76 -7.95 -3.59 -13.50
CA TYR A 76 -9.06 -3.64 -12.55
C TYR A 76 -9.40 -5.08 -12.11
N ASN A 77 -9.35 -6.04 -13.05
CA ASN A 77 -9.64 -7.45 -12.79
C ASN A 77 -8.60 -8.07 -11.86
N TYR A 78 -7.32 -7.73 -12.03
CA TYR A 78 -6.26 -8.18 -11.13
C TYR A 78 -6.50 -7.68 -9.69
N VAL A 79 -6.80 -6.39 -9.52
CA VAL A 79 -7.09 -5.80 -8.21
C VAL A 79 -8.30 -6.46 -7.55
N LEU A 80 -9.36 -6.75 -8.31
CA LEU A 80 -10.52 -7.47 -7.79
C LEU A 80 -10.20 -8.91 -7.40
N ARG A 81 -9.31 -9.60 -8.11
CA ARG A 81 -8.87 -10.96 -7.76
C ARG A 81 -8.13 -10.95 -6.42
N VAL A 82 -7.17 -10.03 -6.26
CA VAL A 82 -6.43 -9.81 -5.01
C VAL A 82 -7.37 -9.48 -3.86
N LEU A 83 -8.36 -8.61 -4.09
CA LEU A 83 -9.37 -8.27 -3.08
C LEU A 83 -10.17 -9.50 -2.63
N ARG A 84 -10.60 -10.37 -3.56
CA ARG A 84 -11.40 -11.57 -3.23
C ARG A 84 -10.61 -12.60 -2.42
N GLN A 85 -9.32 -12.76 -2.71
CA GLN A 85 -8.44 -13.67 -1.98
C GLN A 85 -8.32 -13.28 -0.49
N LYS A 86 -8.20 -11.98 -0.19
CA LYS A 86 -8.05 -11.52 1.20
C LYS A 86 -9.38 -11.22 1.91
N ARG A 87 -10.39 -10.73 1.18
CA ARG A 87 -11.68 -10.26 1.73
C ARG A 87 -12.83 -10.58 0.78
N LYS A 88 -13.43 -11.77 0.91
CA LYS A 88 -14.58 -12.23 0.09
C LYS A 88 -15.71 -11.19 -0.02
N LYS A 89 -16.01 -10.44 1.05
CA LYS A 89 -17.09 -9.42 1.10
C LYS A 89 -16.62 -7.95 0.91
N GLY A 90 -15.35 -7.70 0.59
CA GLY A 90 -14.77 -6.35 0.51
C GLY A 90 -15.17 -5.51 -0.71
N LYS A 91 -15.88 -6.10 -1.68
CA LYS A 91 -16.20 -5.48 -2.99
C LYS A 91 -17.04 -4.20 -2.88
N LYS A 92 -17.98 -4.13 -1.93
CA LYS A 92 -18.85 -2.95 -1.73
C LYS A 92 -18.01 -1.73 -1.32
N LEU A 93 -17.16 -1.89 -0.30
CA LEU A 93 -16.28 -0.83 0.20
C LEU A 93 -15.27 -0.36 -0.86
N PHE A 94 -14.68 -1.30 -1.61
CA PHE A 94 -13.78 -0.97 -2.71
C PHE A 94 -14.46 -0.07 -3.76
N LYS A 95 -15.68 -0.43 -4.20
CA LYS A 95 -16.43 0.37 -5.17
C LYS A 95 -16.79 1.76 -4.65
N ILE A 96 -17.23 1.85 -3.39
CA ILE A 96 -17.57 3.12 -2.73
C ILE A 96 -16.33 4.02 -2.69
N ALA A 97 -15.20 3.51 -2.18
CA ALA A 97 -13.96 4.25 -2.11
C ALA A 97 -13.50 4.73 -3.50
N LEU A 98 -13.55 3.86 -4.51
CA LEU A 98 -13.19 4.22 -5.88
C LEU A 98 -14.12 5.29 -6.48
N SER A 99 -15.41 5.26 -6.16
CA SER A 99 -16.38 6.26 -6.62
C SER A 99 -16.09 7.63 -6.00
N VAL A 100 -15.89 7.67 -4.68
CA VAL A 100 -15.57 8.91 -3.95
C VAL A 100 -14.30 9.54 -4.50
N LEU A 101 -13.24 8.74 -4.71
CA LEU A 101 -11.98 9.22 -5.29
C LEU A 101 -12.13 9.77 -6.71
N LYS A 102 -13.02 9.21 -7.53
CA LYS A 102 -13.31 9.73 -8.87
C LYS A 102 -14.09 11.04 -8.82
N GLN A 103 -15.01 11.18 -7.87
CA GLN A 103 -15.81 12.40 -7.70
C GLN A 103 -14.95 13.56 -7.20
N SER A 104 -14.05 13.31 -6.23
CA SER A 104 -13.15 14.34 -5.70
C SER A 104 -12.22 14.92 -6.76
N THR A 105 -11.81 14.14 -7.76
CA THR A 105 -10.97 14.63 -8.87
C THR A 105 -11.71 15.33 -10.00
N LYS A 106 -13.06 15.34 -10.00
CA LYS A 106 -13.85 16.07 -11.01
C LYS A 106 -14.19 17.50 -10.58
N GLN A 107 -13.97 17.83 -9.31
CA GLN A 107 -14.24 19.15 -8.75
C GLN A 107 -13.04 20.11 -8.87
N HIS A 108 -11.92 19.60 -9.39
CA HIS A 108 -10.72 20.34 -9.77
C HIS A 108 -10.49 20.15 -11.27
#